data_AF-A0A0F3IIX6-F1
#
_entry.id   AF-A0A0F3IIX6-F1
#
_cell.length_a   1.000
_cell.length_b   1.000
_cell.length_c   1.000
_cell.angle_alpha   90.00
_cell.angle_beta   90.00
_cell.angle_gamma   90.00
#
_symmetry.space_group_name_H-M   'P 1'
#
loop_
_entity.id
_entity.type
_entity.pdbx_description
1 polymer ?
#
loop_
_entity_poly.entity_id
_entity_poly.type
_entity_poly.pdbx_seq_one_letter_code
_entity_poly.pdbx_strand_id
1 'polypeptide(L)'
;MLTAWLKGAEVDWSRLYDSPRQRVHLPAYPFAGKRYWLPEITASKPTAKHDCHPLLQQNISDLSAYAFQTCLTGAEFFLAQHQINQQNVLPGAVYLEMVSAAIRQLLPAAESLIVIKDLVWLKPFIVDDTERLLQLRLQANGEQRF
;
A
#
# COMPACT_ATOMS: atom_id res chain seq x y z
N MET A 1 -40.63 -13.47 17.61
CA MET A 1 -39.59 -13.34 16.56
C MET A 1 -38.72 -12.11 16.77
N LEU A 2 -39.29 -10.90 16.85
CA LEU A 2 -38.51 -9.67 17.09
C LEU A 2 -37.70 -9.71 18.41
N THR A 3 -38.31 -10.22 19.48
CA THR A 3 -37.65 -10.42 20.79
C THR A 3 -36.53 -11.45 20.77
N ALA A 4 -36.54 -12.41 19.84
CA ALA A 4 -35.46 -13.38 19.68
C ALA A 4 -34.28 -12.76 18.91
N TRP A 5 -34.57 -11.99 17.84
CA TRP A 5 -33.57 -11.25 17.08
C TRP A 5 -32.82 -10.21 17.94
N LEU A 6 -33.55 -9.45 18.76
CA LEU A 6 -32.95 -8.51 19.72
C LEU A 6 -32.04 -9.19 20.75
N LYS A 7 -32.24 -10.49 20.99
CA LYS A 7 -31.41 -11.32 21.86
C LYS A 7 -30.26 -12.03 21.11
N GLY A 8 -30.04 -11.69 19.84
CA GLY A 8 -28.98 -12.26 19.00
C GLY A 8 -29.30 -13.65 18.44
N ALA A 9 -30.54 -14.13 18.54
CA ALA A 9 -30.93 -15.38 17.91
C ALA A 9 -31.00 -15.21 16.38
N GLU A 10 -30.60 -16.24 15.66
CA GLU A 10 -30.75 -16.30 14.21
C GLU A 10 -32.24 -16.44 13.86
N VAL A 11 -32.74 -15.55 12.99
CA VAL A 11 -34.15 -15.53 12.57
C VAL A 11 -34.23 -15.77 11.09
N ASP A 12 -34.96 -16.81 10.69
CA ASP A 12 -35.27 -17.12 9.31
C ASP A 12 -36.37 -16.19 8.78
N TRP A 13 -35.95 -15.03 8.25
CA TRP A 13 -36.86 -14.02 7.70
C TRP A 13 -37.60 -14.48 6.44
N SER A 14 -37.18 -15.58 5.80
CA SER A 14 -37.84 -16.10 4.59
C SER A 14 -39.24 -16.63 4.87
N ARG A 15 -39.49 -17.16 6.08
CA ARG A 15 -40.79 -17.72 6.50
C ARG A 15 -41.90 -16.69 6.70
N LEU A 16 -41.56 -15.39 6.66
CA LEU A 16 -42.51 -14.29 6.83
C LEU A 16 -43.09 -13.81 5.51
N TYR A 17 -42.63 -14.34 4.38
CA TYR A 17 -43.05 -13.92 3.06
C TYR A 17 -43.37 -15.13 2.18
N ASP A 18 -44.54 -15.11 1.55
CA ASP A 18 -44.99 -16.21 0.67
C ASP A 18 -44.31 -16.18 -0.73
N SER A 19 -43.63 -15.08 -1.07
CA SER A 19 -42.99 -14.86 -2.39
C SER A 19 -41.61 -14.20 -2.27
N PRO A 20 -40.68 -14.48 -3.22
CA PRO A 20 -39.33 -13.91 -3.20
C PRO A 20 -39.36 -12.39 -3.40
N ARG A 21 -38.57 -11.67 -2.59
CA ARG A 21 -38.44 -10.20 -2.63
C ARG A 21 -37.18 -9.79 -3.39
N GLN A 22 -37.23 -8.65 -4.07
CA GLN A 22 -36.07 -8.05 -4.72
C GLN A 22 -35.20 -7.30 -3.69
N ARG A 23 -33.87 -7.39 -3.86
CA ARG A 23 -32.91 -6.61 -3.06
C ARG A 23 -32.88 -5.17 -3.56
N VAL A 24 -32.88 -4.20 -2.64
CA VAL A 24 -32.80 -2.76 -2.95
C VAL A 24 -31.54 -2.16 -2.33
N HIS A 25 -31.03 -1.09 -2.92
CA HIS A 25 -29.92 -0.34 -2.34
C HIS A 25 -30.38 0.35 -1.06
N LEU A 26 -29.60 0.18 0.01
CA LEU A 26 -29.78 0.89 1.27
C LEU A 26 -28.60 1.85 1.49
N PRO A 27 -28.78 2.91 2.29
CA PRO A 27 -27.67 3.75 2.71
C PRO A 27 -26.53 2.92 3.33
N ALA A 28 -25.29 3.37 3.11
CA ALA A 28 -24.13 2.73 3.73
C ALA A 28 -24.22 2.83 5.26
N TYR A 29 -23.78 1.78 5.95
CA TYR A 29 -23.69 1.77 7.40
C TYR A 29 -22.71 2.88 7.87
N PRO A 30 -23.12 3.77 8.79
CA PRO A 30 -22.27 4.86 9.24
C PRO A 30 -21.21 4.32 10.21
N PHE A 31 -20.07 3.87 9.66
CA PHE A 31 -18.93 3.46 10.48
C PHE A 31 -18.50 4.57 11.43
N ALA A 32 -18.08 4.19 12.64
CA ALA A 32 -17.58 5.14 13.63
C ALA A 32 -16.31 5.82 13.11
N GLY A 33 -16.37 7.15 12.88
CA GLY A 33 -15.27 7.96 12.35
C GLY A 33 -14.11 8.22 13.34
N LYS A 34 -13.75 7.21 14.15
CA LYS A 34 -12.62 7.31 15.07
C LYS A 34 -11.32 7.16 14.29
N ARG A 35 -10.43 8.14 14.49
CA ARG A 35 -9.11 8.20 13.89
C ARG A 35 -8.15 7.28 14.67
N TYR A 36 -7.83 6.12 14.12
CA TYR A 36 -6.84 5.19 14.67
C TYR A 36 -5.52 5.34 13.88
N TRP A 37 -4.47 5.82 14.55
CA TRP A 37 -3.11 5.90 14.01
C TRP A 37 -2.16 5.23 14.99
N LEU A 38 -1.05 4.71 14.47
CA LEU A 38 0.06 4.29 15.31
C LEU A 38 0.60 5.53 16.04
N PRO A 39 0.89 5.45 17.35
CA PRO A 39 1.56 6.54 18.05
C PRO A 39 2.90 6.83 17.36
N GLU A 40 3.35 8.07 17.39
CA GLU A 40 4.70 8.42 16.96
C GLU A 40 5.69 7.61 17.78
N ILE A 41 6.18 6.51 17.20
CA ILE A 41 7.35 5.83 17.71
C ILE A 41 8.45 6.85 17.44
N THR A 42 8.95 7.49 18.49
CA THR A 42 10.22 8.20 18.50
C THR A 42 11.31 7.15 18.29
N ALA A 43 11.34 6.57 17.09
CA ALA A 43 12.46 5.78 16.63
C ALA A 43 13.65 6.73 16.69
N SER A 44 14.58 6.42 17.59
CA SER A 44 15.90 7.04 17.62
C SER A 44 16.39 7.11 16.18
N LYS A 45 16.51 8.33 15.63
CA LYS A 45 17.01 8.55 14.27
C LYS A 45 18.25 7.67 14.11
N PRO A 46 18.29 6.72 13.17
CA PRO A 46 19.50 5.97 12.92
C PRO A 46 20.60 6.99 12.60
N THR A 47 21.59 7.09 13.48
CA THR A 47 22.80 7.91 13.32
C THR A 47 23.75 7.27 12.33
N ALA A 48 23.23 6.97 11.15
CA ALA A 48 24.03 6.62 10.00
C ALA A 48 23.54 7.51 8.87
N LYS A 49 24.37 8.49 8.48
CA LYS A 49 24.28 9.14 7.18
C LYS A 49 24.42 8.06 6.11
N HIS A 50 23.30 7.44 5.75
CA HIS A 50 23.18 6.86 4.44
C HIS A 50 22.59 7.99 3.60
N ASP A 51 23.42 8.61 2.77
CA ASP A 51 22.96 9.57 1.78
C ASP A 51 22.01 8.92 0.74
N CYS A 52 21.78 7.59 0.85
CA CYS A 52 20.82 6.81 0.08
C CYS A 52 19.85 6.02 1.00
N HIS A 53 18.57 6.01 0.64
CA HIS A 53 17.52 5.28 1.35
C HIS A 53 17.70 3.74 1.17
N PRO A 54 17.46 2.88 2.17
CA PRO A 54 17.71 1.43 2.06
C PRO A 54 17.00 0.73 0.91
N LEU A 55 15.84 1.23 0.50
CA LEU A 55 15.07 0.71 -0.65
C LEU A 55 15.40 1.40 -1.99
N LEU A 56 16.35 2.35 -2.01
CA LEU A 56 16.81 3.08 -3.19
C LEU A 56 18.34 3.01 -3.25
N GLN A 57 18.88 1.86 -3.67
CA GLN A 57 20.31 1.56 -3.60
C GLN A 57 21.14 2.38 -4.61
N GLN A 58 20.64 2.51 -5.85
CA GLN A 58 21.34 3.21 -6.92
C GLN A 58 20.42 4.21 -7.61
N ASN A 59 20.86 5.46 -7.72
CA ASN A 59 20.24 6.46 -8.58
C ASN A 59 20.72 6.24 -10.02
N ILE A 60 19.78 5.93 -10.92
CA ILE A 60 20.01 5.71 -12.35
C ILE A 60 19.24 6.72 -13.20
N SER A 61 18.93 7.88 -12.61
CA SER A 61 18.21 8.96 -13.28
C SER A 61 19.01 9.49 -14.46
N ASP A 62 18.30 9.86 -15.51
CA ASP A 62 18.85 10.58 -16.65
C ASP A 62 18.11 11.92 -16.84
N LEU A 63 18.40 12.64 -17.91
CA LEU A 63 17.75 13.92 -18.21
C LEU A 63 16.26 13.77 -18.55
N SER A 64 15.78 12.55 -18.81
CA SER A 64 14.41 12.26 -19.23
C SER A 64 13.52 11.75 -18.10
N ALA A 65 14.10 11.05 -17.11
CA ALA A 65 13.36 10.41 -16.05
C ALA A 65 14.15 10.32 -14.75
N TYR A 66 13.42 10.48 -13.65
CA TYR A 66 13.94 10.15 -12.32
C TYR A 66 13.77 8.66 -12.08
N ALA A 67 14.88 7.97 -11.84
CA ALA A 67 14.90 6.52 -11.75
C ALA A 67 15.86 6.02 -10.67
N PHE A 68 15.42 4.97 -9.99
CA PHE A 68 16.18 4.28 -8.96
C PHE A 68 16.16 2.79 -9.21
N GLN A 69 17.23 2.12 -8.77
CA GLN A 69 17.42 0.69 -8.91
C GLN A 69 17.77 0.08 -7.56
N THR A 70 17.17 -1.07 -7.29
CA THR A 70 17.39 -1.85 -6.07
C THR A 70 17.47 -3.33 -6.44
N CYS A 71 18.55 -3.99 -6.04
CA CYS A 71 18.66 -5.44 -6.10
C CYS A 71 18.07 -6.05 -4.83
N LEU A 72 17.16 -7.00 -5.00
CA LEU A 72 16.46 -7.71 -3.93
C LEU A 72 16.81 -9.18 -4.00
N THR A 73 17.39 -9.70 -2.92
CA THR A 73 17.86 -11.08 -2.82
C THR A 73 16.78 -12.04 -2.34
N GLY A 74 15.70 -11.52 -1.75
CA GLY A 74 14.65 -12.31 -1.11
C GLY A 74 14.92 -12.55 0.37
N ALA A 75 16.15 -12.31 0.84
CA ALA A 75 16.53 -12.45 2.24
C ALA A 75 16.18 -11.20 3.09
N GLU A 76 15.78 -10.09 2.45
CA GLU A 76 15.35 -8.89 3.16
C GLU A 76 14.15 -9.23 4.06
N PHE A 77 14.13 -8.71 5.29
CA PHE A 77 13.13 -9.10 6.29
C PHE A 77 11.68 -8.95 5.77
N PHE A 78 11.41 -7.89 5.00
CA PHE A 78 10.08 -7.60 4.45
C PHE A 78 9.68 -8.53 3.31
N LEU A 79 10.62 -9.21 2.66
CA LEU A 79 10.36 -10.25 1.65
C LEU A 79 10.26 -11.62 2.31
N ALA A 80 11.23 -11.97 3.17
CA ALA A 80 11.26 -13.24 3.88
C ALA A 80 10.03 -13.44 4.78
N GLN A 81 9.47 -12.37 5.34
CA GLN A 81 8.28 -12.41 6.20
C GLN A 81 6.96 -12.18 5.45
N HIS A 82 7.00 -11.91 4.14
CA HIS A 82 5.80 -11.64 3.34
C HIS A 82 5.71 -12.63 2.17
N GLN A 83 5.18 -13.80 2.51
CA GLN A 83 5.00 -14.90 1.56
C GLN A 83 3.54 -15.09 1.19
N ILE A 84 3.25 -15.17 -0.11
CA ILE A 84 1.93 -15.52 -0.65
C ILE A 84 2.12 -16.76 -1.48
N ASN A 85 1.37 -17.83 -1.18
CA ASN A 85 1.51 -19.13 -1.85
C ASN A 85 2.97 -19.65 -1.89
N GLN A 86 3.69 -19.50 -0.77
CA GLN A 86 5.12 -19.88 -0.63
C GLN A 86 6.10 -19.10 -1.52
N GLN A 87 5.67 -18.00 -2.14
CA GLN A 87 6.54 -17.12 -2.91
C GLN A 87 6.82 -15.84 -2.14
N ASN A 88 8.07 -15.36 -2.14
CA ASN A 88 8.41 -14.07 -1.54
C ASN A 88 7.84 -12.96 -2.44
N VAL A 89 6.75 -12.36 -2.01
CA VAL A 89 6.07 -11.29 -2.75
C VAL A 89 6.43 -9.97 -2.12
N LEU A 90 6.85 -8.98 -2.91
CA LEU A 90 7.13 -7.65 -2.39
C LEU A 90 5.85 -7.04 -1.80
N PRO A 91 5.84 -6.65 -0.51
CA PRO A 91 4.66 -6.05 0.10
C PRO A 91 4.28 -4.72 -0.58
N GLY A 92 2.98 -4.45 -0.70
CA GLY A 92 2.44 -3.18 -1.22
C GLY A 92 3.04 -1.95 -0.52
N ALA A 93 3.23 -2.01 0.79
CA ALA A 93 3.81 -0.92 1.59
C ALA A 93 5.27 -0.59 1.19
N VAL A 94 6.04 -1.58 0.72
CA VAL A 94 7.45 -1.36 0.30
C VAL A 94 7.51 -0.51 -0.95
N TYR A 95 6.62 -0.74 -1.93
CA TYR A 95 6.52 0.13 -3.10
C TYR A 95 6.16 1.56 -2.71
N LEU A 96 5.23 1.75 -1.77
CA LEU A 96 4.82 3.08 -1.32
C LEU A 96 5.98 3.81 -0.63
N GLU A 97 6.77 3.10 0.18
CA GLU A 97 7.96 3.68 0.80
C GLU A 97 9.03 4.03 -0.25
N MET A 98 9.26 3.17 -1.25
CA MET A 98 10.17 3.50 -2.36
C MET A 98 9.76 4.79 -3.07
N VAL A 99 8.46 4.95 -3.38
CA VAL A 99 7.92 6.17 -3.99
C VAL A 99 8.09 7.38 -3.06
N SER A 100 7.72 7.24 -1.78
CA SER A 100 7.87 8.29 -0.77
C SER A 100 9.32 8.76 -0.63
N ALA A 101 10.25 7.81 -0.47
CA ALA A 101 11.68 8.09 -0.33
C ALA A 101 12.24 8.76 -1.59
N ALA A 102 11.84 8.32 -2.77
CA ALA A 102 12.30 8.90 -4.03
C ALA A 102 11.82 10.35 -4.18
N ILE A 103 10.55 10.62 -3.87
CA ILE A 103 9.99 11.99 -3.87
C ILE A 103 10.73 12.88 -2.88
N ARG A 104 11.03 12.39 -1.67
CA ARG A 104 11.77 13.16 -0.64
C ARG A 104 13.20 13.48 -1.04
N GLN A 105 13.86 12.60 -1.80
CA GLN A 105 15.18 12.89 -2.38
C GLN A 105 15.12 13.95 -3.49
N LEU A 106 14.03 13.97 -4.26
CA LEU A 106 13.83 14.90 -5.38
C LEU A 106 13.37 16.29 -4.95
N LEU A 107 12.53 16.36 -3.92
CA LEU A 107 11.93 17.59 -3.40
C LEU A 107 12.39 17.80 -1.95
N PRO A 108 13.59 18.35 -1.73
CA PRO A 108 14.14 18.57 -0.39
C PRO A 108 13.41 19.63 0.44
N ALA A 109 12.28 20.18 -0.05
CA ALA A 109 11.44 21.09 0.72
C ALA A 109 10.75 20.32 1.87
N ALA A 110 11.19 20.64 3.09
CA ALA A 110 10.79 20.05 4.35
C ALA A 110 9.26 19.90 4.47
N GLU A 111 8.85 18.70 4.87
CA GLU A 111 7.48 18.39 5.34
C GLU A 111 6.35 18.51 4.32
N SER A 112 6.64 18.33 3.04
CA SER A 112 5.57 18.14 2.06
C SER A 112 4.83 16.81 2.32
N LEU A 113 3.54 16.93 2.66
CA LEU A 113 2.63 15.79 2.75
C LEU A 113 2.54 15.12 1.37
N ILE A 114 2.98 13.86 1.29
CA ILE A 114 2.84 13.06 0.07
C ILE A 114 1.44 12.45 0.05
N VAL A 115 0.66 12.80 -0.98
CA VAL A 115 -0.66 12.22 -1.23
C VAL A 115 -0.57 11.33 -2.47
N ILE A 116 -0.85 10.05 -2.30
CA ILE A 116 -0.96 9.08 -3.41
C ILE A 116 -2.44 8.88 -3.70
N LYS A 117 -2.83 9.04 -4.97
CA LYS A 117 -4.19 8.82 -5.47
C LYS A 117 -4.14 7.80 -6.61
N ASP A 118 -5.26 7.13 -6.84
CA ASP A 118 -5.44 6.23 -7.99
C ASP A 118 -4.36 5.14 -8.11
N LEU A 119 -3.99 4.58 -6.96
CA LEU A 119 -2.99 3.51 -6.87
C LEU A 119 -3.53 2.21 -7.47
N VAL A 120 -2.80 1.68 -8.45
CA VAL A 120 -3.11 0.39 -9.09
C VAL A 120 -1.91 -0.54 -9.00
N TRP A 121 -2.13 -1.75 -8.51
CA TRP A 121 -1.16 -2.84 -8.52
C TRP A 121 -1.40 -3.71 -9.76
N LEU A 122 -0.55 -3.60 -10.77
CA LEU A 122 -0.72 -4.36 -12.01
C LEU A 122 -0.26 -5.81 -11.88
N LYS A 123 0.93 -6.01 -11.30
CA LYS A 123 1.54 -7.32 -11.12
C LYS A 123 2.41 -7.33 -9.86
N PRO A 124 2.30 -8.35 -9.00
CA PRO A 124 3.21 -8.50 -7.87
C PRO A 124 4.64 -8.71 -8.36
N PHE A 125 5.59 -8.07 -7.68
CA PHE A 125 7.00 -8.38 -7.84
C PHE A 125 7.33 -9.56 -6.94
N ILE A 126 7.80 -10.64 -7.54
CA ILE A 126 8.10 -11.89 -6.87
C ILE A 126 9.61 -12.08 -6.94
N VAL A 127 10.23 -12.33 -5.80
CA VAL A 127 11.64 -12.72 -5.70
C VAL A 127 11.67 -14.22 -5.42
N ASP A 128 12.30 -14.97 -6.29
CA ASP A 128 12.49 -16.41 -6.18
C ASP A 128 13.88 -16.69 -5.57
N ASP A 129 14.49 -17.83 -5.91
CA ASP A 129 15.82 -18.22 -5.41
C ASP A 129 16.96 -17.40 -6.03
N THR A 130 16.65 -16.50 -6.96
CA THR A 130 17.62 -15.62 -7.61
C THR A 130 17.33 -14.18 -7.26
N GLU A 131 18.41 -13.42 -7.00
CA GLU A 131 18.31 -11.99 -6.82
C GLU A 131 17.63 -11.34 -8.03
N ARG A 132 16.74 -10.38 -7.76
CA ARG A 132 15.98 -9.69 -8.78
C ARG A 132 16.13 -8.20 -8.67
N LEU A 133 16.23 -7.58 -9.83
CA LEU A 133 16.42 -6.15 -9.98
C LEU A 133 15.08 -5.46 -10.17
N LEU A 134 14.79 -4.51 -9.27
CA LEU A 134 13.61 -3.67 -9.30
C LEU A 134 14.01 -2.25 -9.71
N GLN A 135 13.35 -1.71 -10.74
CA GLN A 135 13.51 -0.32 -11.15
C GLN A 135 12.25 0.48 -10.80
N LEU A 136 12.43 1.56 -10.05
CA LEU A 136 11.42 2.58 -9.84
C LEU A 136 11.66 3.71 -10.83
N ARG A 137 10.64 4.09 -11.60
CA ARG A 137 10.67 5.27 -12.49
C ARG A 137 9.56 6.22 -12.11
N LEU A 138 9.92 7.49 -11.96
CA LEU A 138 8.99 8.58 -11.72
C LEU A 138 8.96 9.46 -12.97
N GLN A 139 7.75 9.68 -13.48
CA GLN A 139 7.51 10.53 -14.62
C GLN A 139 6.60 11.67 -14.17
N ALA A 140 7.02 12.91 -14.42
CA ALA A 140 6.13 14.04 -14.29
C ALA A 140 5.14 13.99 -15.46
N ASN A 141 3.88 13.68 -15.19
CA ASN A 141 2.84 13.91 -16.18
C ASN A 141 2.62 15.42 -16.26
N GLY A 142 3.24 16.07 -17.25
CA GLY A 142 2.79 17.38 -17.68
C GLY A 142 1.37 17.22 -18.22
N GLU A 143 0.40 17.95 -17.69
CA GLU A 143 -0.86 18.15 -18.38
C GLU A 143 -0.55 18.71 -19.78
N GLN A 144 -0.54 17.87 -20.81
CA GLN A 144 -0.88 18.36 -22.14
C GLN A 144 -2.40 18.36 -22.23
N ARG A 145 -2.99 19.46 -21.77
CA ARG A 145 -4.29 19.91 -22.27
C ARG A 145 -4.09 20.40 -23.70
N PHE A 146 -4.68 19.70 -24.66
CA PHE A 146 -5.21 20.29 -25.89
C PHE A 146 -6.71 20.01 -25.92
#